data_AF-A0A4R5N897-F1
#
_entry.id   AF-A0A4R5N897-F1
#
_cell.length_a   1.000
_cell.length_b   1.000
_cell.length_c   1.000
_cell.angle_alpha   90.00
_cell.angle_beta   90.00
_cell.angle_gamma   90.00
#
_symmetry.space_group_name_H-M   'P 1'
#
loop_
_entity.id
_entity.type
_entity.pdbx_description
1 polymer ?
#
loop_
_entity_poly.entity_id
_entity_poly.type
_entity_poly.pdbx_seq_one_letter_code
_entity_poly.pdbx_strand_id
1 'polypeptide(L)'
;MLEEQVTHPRYDHLLATLKLVSPKKIQNNEEYSQMYDKIIDLLLNKAIKDVTTYTHIPVNELPAELDETIVMIAKNTIDLSGFTTPVEQMVNQNVSNLTEGDTSVSFKSDGEVMASLLGVNLITNSYYGLLNTYRRLLR
;
A
#
# COMPACT_ATOMS: atom_id res chain seq x y z
N MET A 1 11.14 -18.70 18.46
CA MET A 1 9.79 -18.23 18.82
C MET A 1 9.18 -17.71 17.53
N LEU A 2 8.21 -18.42 16.96
CA LEU A 2 7.46 -17.92 15.82
C LEU A 2 6.59 -16.78 16.36
N GLU A 3 6.86 -15.54 15.96
CA GLU A 3 5.95 -14.43 16.22
C GLU A 3 4.60 -14.81 15.58
N GLU A 4 3.61 -15.02 16.42
CA GLU A 4 2.23 -15.21 16.00
C GLU A 4 1.85 -13.97 15.19
N GLN A 5 1.65 -14.11 13.88
CA GLN A 5 1.26 -12.99 13.03
C GLN A 5 -0.10 -12.50 13.52
N VAL A 6 -0.10 -11.37 14.23
CA VAL A 6 -1.32 -10.77 14.75
C VAL A 6 -2.10 -10.22 13.56
N THR A 7 -3.03 -11.04 13.05
CA THR A 7 -3.93 -10.66 11.98
C THR A 7 -4.97 -9.67 12.50
N HIS A 8 -5.22 -8.59 11.75
CA HIS A 8 -6.23 -7.61 12.11
C HIS A 8 -7.62 -8.28 12.21
N PRO A 9 -8.40 -8.05 13.28
CA PRO A 9 -9.66 -8.76 13.50
C PRO A 9 -10.69 -8.55 12.38
N ARG A 10 -10.56 -7.44 11.64
CA ARG A 10 -11.45 -7.07 10.53
C ARG A 10 -10.74 -7.08 9.18
N TYR A 11 -9.66 -7.85 9.06
CA TYR A 11 -8.83 -7.90 7.87
C TYR A 11 -9.63 -8.21 6.60
N ASP A 12 -10.49 -9.23 6.64
CA ASP A 12 -11.30 -9.66 5.48
C ASP A 12 -12.20 -8.55 4.96
N HIS A 13 -12.79 -7.77 5.88
CA HIS A 13 -13.62 -6.62 5.53
C HIS A 13 -12.79 -5.54 4.84
N LEU A 14 -11.65 -5.16 5.42
CA LEU A 14 -10.74 -4.17 4.84
C LEU A 14 -10.24 -4.58 3.46
N LEU A 15 -9.90 -5.87 3.29
CA LEU A 15 -9.43 -6.42 2.03
C LEU A 15 -10.54 -6.36 0.96
N ALA A 16 -11.78 -6.73 1.32
CA ALA A 16 -12.92 -6.63 0.43
C ALA A 16 -13.17 -5.18 -0.01
N THR A 17 -13.14 -4.23 0.93
CA THR A 17 -13.30 -2.80 0.64
C THR A 17 -12.17 -2.29 -0.26
N LEU A 18 -10.91 -2.68 0.02
CA LEU A 18 -9.77 -2.25 -0.79
C LEU A 18 -9.86 -2.75 -2.24
N LYS A 19 -10.26 -4.02 -2.44
CA LYS A 19 -10.47 -4.58 -3.78
C LYS A 19 -11.63 -3.91 -4.51
N LEU A 20 -12.65 -3.42 -3.80
CA LEU A 20 -13.76 -2.68 -4.38
C LEU A 20 -13.31 -1.30 -4.88
N VAL A 21 -12.50 -0.58 -4.10
CA VAL A 21 -12.04 0.78 -4.47
C VAL A 21 -10.86 0.79 -5.44
N SER A 22 -10.16 -0.33 -5.60
CA SER A 22 -9.05 -0.51 -6.54
C SER A 22 -9.29 -1.73 -7.44
N PRO A 23 -10.30 -1.75 -8.33
CA PRO A 23 -10.64 -2.95 -9.10
C PRO A 23 -9.52 -3.42 -10.04
N LYS A 24 -9.52 -4.73 -10.36
CA LYS A 24 -8.61 -5.35 -11.34
C LYS A 24 -8.77 -4.66 -12.70
N LYS A 25 -7.65 -4.23 -13.32
CA LYS A 25 -7.67 -3.56 -14.63
C LYS A 25 -7.74 -4.54 -15.80
N ILE A 26 -7.16 -5.73 -15.65
CA ILE A 26 -7.23 -6.82 -16.63
C ILE A 26 -8.08 -7.96 -16.06
N GLN A 27 -9.02 -8.43 -16.88
CA GLN A 27 -9.80 -9.63 -16.63
C GLN A 27 -9.21 -10.79 -17.46
N ASN A 28 -9.31 -12.02 -16.95
CA ASN A 28 -8.86 -13.25 -17.63
C ASN A 28 -7.33 -13.42 -17.81
N ASN A 29 -6.52 -12.77 -16.98
CA ASN A 29 -5.09 -13.08 -16.85
C ASN A 29 -4.83 -13.61 -15.43
N GLU A 30 -4.44 -14.89 -15.34
CA GLU A 30 -4.22 -15.58 -14.06
C GLU A 30 -2.98 -15.09 -13.34
N GLU A 31 -1.86 -14.90 -14.06
CA GLU A 31 -0.61 -14.37 -13.51
C GLU A 31 -0.79 -12.95 -12.95
N TYR A 32 -1.44 -12.07 -13.72
CA TYR A 32 -1.79 -10.73 -13.28
C TYR A 32 -2.72 -10.76 -12.07
N SER A 33 -3.71 -11.67 -12.05
CA SER A 33 -4.63 -11.80 -10.93
C SER A 33 -3.91 -12.21 -9.64
N GLN A 34 -3.01 -13.18 -9.71
CA GLN A 34 -2.21 -13.62 -8.57
C GLN A 34 -1.26 -12.53 -8.08
N MET A 35 -0.59 -11.82 -9.00
CA MET A 35 0.27 -10.69 -8.67
C MET A 35 -0.53 -9.58 -7.98
N TYR A 36 -1.66 -9.18 -8.56
CA TYR A 36 -2.56 -8.17 -8.02
C TYR A 36 -3.02 -8.54 -6.60
N ASP A 37 -3.48 -9.78 -6.40
CA ASP A 37 -4.00 -10.22 -5.09
C ASP A 37 -2.89 -10.18 -4.02
N LYS A 38 -1.64 -10.55 -4.36
CA LYS A 38 -0.48 -10.45 -3.47
C LYS A 38 -0.08 -9.01 -3.15
N ILE A 39 -0.11 -8.12 -4.15
CA ILE A 39 0.25 -6.71 -3.96
C ILE A 39 -0.75 -6.02 -3.04
N ILE A 40 -2.05 -6.25 -3.27
CA ILE A 40 -3.13 -5.70 -2.43
C ILE A 40 -2.97 -6.17 -0.99
N ASP A 41 -2.75 -7.47 -0.79
CA ASP A 41 -2.54 -8.08 0.54
C ASP A 41 -1.34 -7.43 1.27
N LEU A 42 -0.21 -7.31 0.57
CA LEU A 42 1.01 -6.72 1.09
C LEU A 42 0.84 -5.26 1.50
N LEU A 43 0.21 -4.45 0.64
CA LEU A 43 0.01 -3.02 0.89
C LEU A 43 -0.99 -2.77 2.02
N LEU A 44 -2.05 -3.58 2.11
CA LEU A 44 -2.98 -3.50 3.23
C LEU A 44 -2.29 -3.85 4.55
N ASN A 45 -1.54 -4.95 4.59
CA ASN A 45 -0.77 -5.35 5.77
C ASN A 45 0.23 -4.27 6.19
N LYS A 46 0.91 -3.64 5.21
CA LYS A 46 1.81 -2.52 5.50
C LYS A 46 1.06 -1.30 6.04
N ALA A 47 -0.08 -0.93 5.46
CA ALA A 47 -0.88 0.20 5.95
C ALA A 47 -1.34 -0.03 7.40
N ILE A 48 -1.81 -1.23 7.74
CA ILE A 48 -2.16 -1.61 9.11
C ILE A 48 -0.96 -1.48 10.04
N LYS A 49 0.21 -2.00 9.63
CA LYS A 49 1.44 -1.92 10.42
C LYS A 49 1.88 -0.48 10.67
N ASP A 50 1.83 0.36 9.64
CA ASP A 50 2.24 1.76 9.75
C ASP A 50 1.28 2.55 10.66
N VAL A 51 -0.03 2.31 10.55
CA VAL A 51 -1.04 2.91 11.45
C VAL A 51 -0.87 2.44 12.89
N THR A 52 -0.66 1.15 13.12
CA THR A 52 -0.40 0.56 14.44
C THR A 52 0.85 1.16 15.07
N THR A 53 1.93 1.26 14.29
CA THR A 53 3.21 1.82 14.72
C THR A 53 3.08 3.30 15.06
N TYR A 54 2.33 4.07 14.26
CA TYR A 54 2.15 5.50 14.47
C TYR A 54 1.27 5.81 15.68
N THR A 55 0.14 5.12 15.81
CA THR A 55 -0.84 5.33 16.87
C THR A 55 -0.41 4.72 18.20
N HIS A 56 0.54 3.77 18.18
CA HIS A 56 0.93 2.93 19.32
C HIS A 56 -0.26 2.16 19.92
N ILE A 57 -1.26 1.85 19.10
CA ILE A 57 -2.41 1.01 19.46
C ILE A 57 -2.13 -0.39 18.92
N PRO A 58 -2.24 -1.46 19.74
CA PRO A 58 -2.15 -2.84 19.26
C PRO A 58 -3.18 -3.11 18.16
N VAL A 59 -2.82 -3.95 17.18
CA VAL A 59 -3.67 -4.27 16.02
C VAL A 59 -5.09 -4.71 16.43
N ASN A 60 -5.23 -5.45 17.54
CA ASN A 60 -6.51 -5.96 18.05
C ASN A 60 -7.37 -4.89 18.73
N GLU A 61 -6.77 -3.77 19.15
CA GLU A 61 -7.42 -2.65 19.81
C GLU A 61 -7.69 -1.49 18.83
N LEU A 62 -7.37 -1.66 17.55
CA LEU A 62 -7.57 -0.59 16.57
C LEU A 62 -9.07 -0.23 16.45
N PRO A 63 -9.42 1.05 16.65
CA PRO A 63 -10.79 1.52 16.57
C PRO A 63 -11.37 1.36 15.16
N ALA A 64 -12.69 1.21 15.08
CA ALA A 64 -13.36 0.95 13.81
C ALA A 64 -13.39 2.14 12.86
N GLU A 65 -13.30 3.33 13.43
CA GLU A 65 -13.22 4.61 12.76
C GLU A 65 -11.94 4.74 11.91
N LEU A 66 -10.90 3.95 12.18
CA LEU A 66 -9.66 3.94 11.39
C LEU A 66 -9.69 3.01 10.18
N ASP A 67 -10.70 2.16 10.03
CA ASP A 67 -10.80 1.19 8.93
C ASP A 67 -10.74 1.87 7.56
N GLU A 68 -11.58 2.88 7.36
CA GLU A 68 -11.62 3.65 6.11
C GLU A 68 -10.28 4.34 5.85
N THR A 69 -9.61 4.79 6.91
CA THR A 69 -8.31 5.46 6.82
C THR A 69 -7.23 4.48 6.38
N ILE A 70 -7.22 3.27 6.94
CA ILE A 70 -6.30 2.20 6.55
C ILE A 70 -6.48 1.84 5.07
N VAL A 71 -7.74 1.67 4.63
CA VAL A 71 -8.07 1.39 3.22
C VAL A 71 -7.59 2.53 2.31
N MET A 72 -7.83 3.78 2.68
CA MET A 72 -7.42 4.93 1.88
C MET A 72 -5.90 5.12 1.82
N ILE A 73 -5.17 4.85 2.90
CA ILE A 73 -3.70 4.84 2.89
C ILE A 73 -3.19 3.77 1.91
N ALA A 74 -3.72 2.55 1.97
CA ALA A 74 -3.35 1.49 1.05
C ALA A 74 -3.70 1.85 -0.40
N LYS A 75 -4.90 2.39 -0.66
CA LYS A 75 -5.34 2.86 -1.97
C LYS A 75 -4.42 3.93 -2.55
N ASN A 76 -4.13 4.99 -1.80
CA ASN A 76 -3.25 6.04 -2.27
C ASN A 76 -1.86 5.50 -2.64
N THR A 77 -1.39 4.51 -1.88
CA THR A 77 -0.12 3.85 -2.15
C THR A 77 -0.16 3.06 -3.46
N ILE A 78 -1.26 2.34 -3.73
CA ILE A 78 -1.50 1.64 -5.00
C ILE A 78 -1.52 2.64 -6.16
N ASP A 79 -2.27 3.73 -6.02
CA ASP A 79 -2.43 4.75 -7.06
C ASP A 79 -1.09 5.45 -7.37
N LEU A 80 -0.29 5.76 -6.35
CA LEU A 80 1.02 6.43 -6.51
C LEU A 80 2.09 5.51 -7.09
N SER A 81 2.07 4.23 -6.73
CA SER A 81 3.09 3.28 -7.17
C SER A 81 2.82 2.71 -8.56
N GLY A 82 1.55 2.68 -8.98
CA GLY A 82 1.14 2.10 -10.25
C GLY A 82 1.29 0.58 -10.32
N PHE A 83 1.58 -0.13 -9.24
CA PHE A 83 1.92 -1.56 -9.26
C PHE A 83 0.80 -2.49 -9.73
N THR A 84 -0.45 -2.08 -9.57
CA THR A 84 -1.61 -2.81 -10.09
C THR A 84 -1.88 -2.49 -11.56
N THR A 85 -1.10 -1.58 -12.16
CA THR A 85 -1.20 -1.19 -13.56
C THR A 85 -0.43 -2.20 -14.42
N PRO A 86 -1.06 -2.79 -15.44
CA PRO A 86 -0.38 -3.69 -16.36
C PRO A 86 0.82 -3.02 -17.05
N VAL A 87 1.89 -3.77 -17.28
CA VAL A 87 3.13 -3.28 -17.92
C VAL A 87 2.85 -2.59 -19.26
N GLU A 88 1.91 -3.11 -20.04
CA GLU A 88 1.45 -2.54 -21.32
C GLU A 88 0.90 -1.10 -21.19
N GLN A 89 0.36 -0.75 -20.02
CA GLN A 89 -0.16 0.58 -19.70
C GLN A 89 0.89 1.45 -18.98
N MET A 90 1.97 0.88 -18.43
CA MET A 90 3.03 1.60 -17.71
C MET A 90 4.03 2.32 -18.62
N VAL A 91 4.08 1.96 -19.92
CA VAL A 91 5.02 2.50 -20.92
C VAL A 91 4.97 4.03 -21.04
N ASN A 92 3.88 4.67 -20.60
CA ASN A 92 3.69 6.12 -20.66
C ASN A 92 3.87 6.87 -19.31
N GLN A 93 4.17 6.20 -18.20
CA GLN A 93 4.10 6.82 -16.86
C GLN A 93 5.39 6.81 -16.03
N ASN A 94 6.38 5.97 -16.34
CA ASN A 94 7.62 5.84 -15.57
C ASN A 94 8.84 6.53 -16.21
N VAL A 95 8.68 7.75 -16.73
CA VAL A 95 9.83 8.55 -17.22
C VAL A 95 10.35 9.42 -16.09
N SER A 96 11.39 8.95 -15.39
CA SER A 96 11.98 9.63 -14.23
C SER A 96 12.84 10.84 -14.58
N ASN A 97 13.44 10.90 -15.77
CA ASN A 97 14.22 12.06 -16.26
C ASN A 97 14.45 11.92 -17.77
N LEU A 98 14.34 13.03 -18.52
CA LEU A 98 14.65 13.12 -19.96
C LEU A 98 15.82 14.10 -20.11
N THR A 99 16.99 13.63 -20.54
CA THR A 99 18.12 14.49 -20.90
C THR A 99 18.66 14.05 -22.25
N GLU A 100 18.43 14.89 -23.25
CA GLU A 100 18.69 14.62 -24.65
C GLU A 100 20.16 14.96 -24.96
N GLY A 101 20.99 13.94 -25.16
CA GLY A 101 22.40 14.10 -25.52
C GLY A 101 23.19 12.79 -25.57
N ASP A 102 22.90 11.85 -24.66
CA ASP A 102 23.45 10.49 -24.66
C ASP A 102 22.53 9.60 -23.79
N THR A 103 21.44 9.10 -24.37
CA THR A 103 20.30 8.58 -23.60
C THR A 103 20.47 7.12 -23.21
N SER A 104 20.92 6.89 -21.98
CA SER A 104 20.67 5.64 -21.24
C SER A 104 19.33 5.77 -20.50
N VAL A 105 18.39 4.87 -20.78
CA VAL A 105 17.13 4.75 -20.03
C VAL A 105 17.33 3.71 -18.94
N SER A 106 17.37 4.13 -17.67
CA SER A 106 17.36 3.20 -16.54
C SER A 106 15.92 3.04 -16.05
N PHE A 107 15.33 1.88 -16.34
CA PHE A 107 14.09 1.45 -15.74
C PHE A 107 14.42 0.87 -14.36
N LYS A 108 13.88 1.45 -13.28
CA LYS A 108 13.89 0.76 -11.99
C LYS A 108 13.08 -0.53 -12.15
N SER A 109 13.63 -1.64 -11.68
CA SER A 109 12.87 -2.90 -11.67
C SER A 109 11.67 -2.78 -10.72
N ASP A 110 10.56 -3.47 -11.01
CA ASP A 110 9.37 -3.46 -10.14
C ASP A 110 9.72 -3.84 -8.69
N GLY A 111 10.70 -4.75 -8.52
CA GLY A 111 11.23 -5.14 -7.21
C GLY A 111 11.95 -4.02 -6.46
N GLU A 112 12.72 -3.16 -7.15
CA GLU A 112 13.39 -2.01 -6.53
C GLU A 112 12.41 -0.90 -6.15
N VAL A 113 11.39 -0.65 -6.98
CA VAL A 113 10.34 0.31 -6.65
C VAL A 113 9.54 -0.19 -5.44
N MET A 114 9.20 -1.49 -5.39
CA MET A 114 8.55 -2.12 -4.25
C MET A 114 9.38 -2.01 -2.98
N ALA A 115 10.66 -2.39 -3.02
CA ALA A 115 11.54 -2.32 -1.87
C ALA A 115 11.67 -0.88 -1.34
N SER A 116 11.75 0.10 -2.25
CA SER A 116 11.80 1.52 -1.90
C SER A 116 10.53 1.98 -1.18
N LEU A 117 9.35 1.57 -1.67
CA LEU A 117 8.07 1.96 -1.09
C LEU A 117 7.80 1.26 0.25
N LEU A 118 8.17 -0.02 0.36
CA LEU A 118 8.03 -0.79 1.59
C LEU A 118 8.92 -0.23 2.71
N GLY A 119 10.05 0.39 2.35
CA GLY A 119 10.97 1.06 3.28
C GLY A 119 10.51 2.43 3.80
N VAL A 120 9.43 2.99 3.25
CA VAL A 120 8.90 4.30 3.64
C VAL A 120 7.59 4.13 4.42
N ASN A 121 7.28 5.06 5.32
CA ASN A 121 5.98 5.10 5.99
C ASN A 121 4.89 5.52 4.99
N LEU A 122 3.82 4.72 4.85
CA LEU A 122 2.72 5.02 3.93
C LEU A 122 1.83 6.18 4.40
N ILE A 123 1.94 6.59 5.67
CA ILE A 123 1.17 7.70 6.23
C ILE A 123 1.70 9.03 5.68
N THR A 124 0.86 9.70 4.90
CA THR A 124 1.11 11.06 4.39
C THR A 124 0.53 12.14 5.31
N ASN A 125 0.92 13.40 5.06
CA ASN A 125 0.50 14.55 5.87
C ASN A 125 -1.03 14.71 6.02
N SER A 126 -1.81 14.27 5.02
CA SER A 126 -3.27 14.35 5.05
C SER A 126 -3.90 13.49 6.15
N TYR A 127 -3.23 12.42 6.59
CA TYR A 127 -3.76 11.49 7.58
C TYR A 127 -3.33 11.80 9.02
N TYR A 128 -2.29 12.63 9.22
CA TYR A 128 -1.81 12.94 10.56
C TYR A 128 -2.86 13.64 11.43
N GLY A 129 -3.69 14.52 10.86
CA GLY A 129 -4.74 15.20 11.63
C GLY A 129 -5.68 14.21 12.32
N LEU A 130 -6.13 13.19 11.59
CA LEU A 130 -6.99 12.14 12.12
C LEU A 130 -6.22 11.15 13.00
N LEU A 131 -5.06 10.67 12.56
CA LEU A 131 -4.30 9.68 13.34
C LEU A 131 -3.83 10.23 14.70
N ASN A 132 -3.58 11.53 14.80
CA ASN A 132 -3.23 12.19 16.06
C ASN A 132 -4.35 12.14 17.10
N THR A 133 -5.63 12.08 16.70
CA THR A 133 -6.75 11.99 17.66
C THR A 133 -6.81 10.64 18.37
N TYR A 134 -6.28 9.60 17.73
CA TYR A 134 -6.25 8.23 18.28
C TYR A 134 -4.88 7.86 18.87
N ARG A 135 -3.84 8.66 18.64
CA ARG A 135 -2.48 8.33 19.05
C ARG A 135 -2.37 8.25 20.58
N ARG A 136 -1.93 7.10 21.09
CA ARG A 136 -1.53 6.91 22.48
C ARG A 136 -0.08 7.39 22.64
N LEU A 137 0.13 8.39 23.50
CA LEU A 137 1.47 8.80 23.85
C LEU A 137 2.09 7.72 24.75
N LEU A 138 3.23 7.18 24.32
CA LEU A 138 4.07 6.34 25.18
C LEU A 138 4.45 7.21 26.40
N ARG A 139 3.97 6.81 27.58
CA ARG A 139 4.37 7.42 28.86
C ARG A 139 5.67 6.81 29.35
#